data_AF-A0A210QLF7-F1
#
_entry.id   AF-A0A210QLF7-F1
#
_cell.length_a   1.000
_cell.length_b   1.000
_cell.length_c   1.000
_cell.angle_alpha   90.00
_cell.angle_beta   90.00
_cell.angle_gamma   90.00
#
_symmetry.space_group_name_H-M   'P 1'
#
loop_
_entity.id
_entity.type
_entity.pdbx_description
1 polymer ?
#
loop_
_entity_poly.entity_id
_entity_poly.type
_entity_poly.pdbx_seq_one_letter_code
_entity_poly.pdbx_strand_id
1 'polypeptide(L)'
;MADKDEKSSLPLSRIRTIMKSSPDVSSISHEALFLTGKATELFVQNLAQVSLDRDKDKKHLQYGDLSEVVNTNDVLQFLQDIIPRKIKAQEFLDMMEDDEEET
;
A
#
# COMPACT_ATOMS: atom_id res chain seq x y z
N MET A 1 3.55 35.82 3.58
CA MET A 1 3.76 34.42 4.03
C MET A 1 2.73 33.61 3.29
N ALA A 2 3.17 32.70 2.40
CA ALA A 2 2.30 32.10 1.40
C ALA A 2 1.36 31.07 2.04
N ASP A 3 0.07 31.36 1.94
CA ASP A 3 -1.03 30.44 2.11
C ASP A 3 -0.90 29.34 1.03
N LYS A 4 -0.45 28.15 1.41
CA LYS A 4 -0.18 27.05 0.47
C LYS A 4 -1.05 25.86 0.81
N ASP A 5 -2.28 25.97 0.33
CA ASP A 5 -3.22 24.90 0.01
C ASP A 5 -3.70 24.02 1.17
N GLU A 6 -4.77 24.50 1.82
CA GLU A 6 -5.80 23.69 2.49
C GLU A 6 -6.58 22.80 1.49
N LYS A 7 -5.86 22.17 0.54
CA LYS A 7 -6.41 21.21 -0.41
C LYS A 7 -5.74 19.86 -0.18
N SER A 8 -6.57 18.83 -0.08
CA SER A 8 -6.13 17.45 -0.30
C SER A 8 -5.55 17.38 -1.72
N SER A 9 -4.28 16.99 -1.84
CA SER A 9 -3.61 16.63 -3.10
C SER A 9 -4.32 15.48 -3.81
N LEU A 10 -5.01 14.62 -3.05
CA LEU A 10 -5.86 13.57 -3.58
C LEU A 10 -7.30 14.08 -3.82
N PRO A 11 -7.93 13.76 -4.97
CA PRO A 11 -9.29 14.19 -5.25
C PRO A 11 -10.32 13.58 -4.26
N LEU A 12 -10.94 14.42 -3.42
CA LEU A 12 -11.92 13.97 -2.43
C LEU A 12 -13.13 13.24 -3.06
N SER A 13 -13.49 13.57 -4.30
CA SER A 13 -14.55 12.85 -5.02
C SER A 13 -14.20 11.38 -5.25
N ARG A 14 -12.93 11.07 -5.58
CA ARG A 14 -12.47 9.69 -5.78
C ARG A 14 -12.34 8.94 -4.47
N ILE A 15 -11.84 9.58 -3.43
CA ILE A 15 -11.80 9.00 -2.08
C ILE A 15 -13.21 8.62 -1.65
N ARG A 16 -14.19 9.51 -1.84
CA ARG A 16 -15.61 9.22 -1.52
C ARG A 16 -16.15 8.03 -2.30
N THR A 17 -15.85 7.91 -3.60
CA THR A 17 -16.27 6.75 -4.41
C THR A 17 -15.68 5.44 -3.88
N ILE A 18 -14.40 5.43 -3.54
CA ILE A 18 -13.72 4.25 -2.98
C ILE A 18 -14.28 3.90 -1.60
N MET A 19 -14.47 4.88 -0.72
CA MET A 19 -15.08 4.62 0.60
C MET A 19 -16.48 4.00 0.48
N LYS A 20 -17.29 4.45 -0.50
CA LYS A 20 -18.63 3.90 -0.78
C LYS A 20 -18.64 2.55 -1.51
N SER A 21 -17.51 2.04 -1.98
CA SER A 21 -17.47 0.69 -2.57
C SER A 21 -17.53 -0.40 -1.51
N SER A 22 -17.30 -0.06 -0.24
CA SER A 22 -17.53 -0.97 0.88
C SER A 22 -19.03 -1.14 1.12
N PRO A 23 -19.55 -2.38 1.22
CA PRO A 23 -20.98 -2.64 1.39
C PRO A 23 -21.56 -2.07 2.69
N ASP A 24 -20.72 -1.83 3.70
CA ASP A 24 -21.14 -1.36 5.02
C ASP A 24 -21.16 0.17 5.16
N VAL A 25 -20.79 0.92 4.10
CA VAL A 25 -20.67 2.39 4.13
C VAL A 25 -21.88 3.05 3.47
N SER A 26 -22.86 3.45 4.28
CA SER A 26 -24.09 4.13 3.81
C SER A 26 -23.92 5.64 3.60
N SER A 27 -23.25 6.33 4.52
CA SER A 27 -23.03 7.77 4.48
C SER A 27 -21.63 8.13 4.99
N ILE A 28 -21.09 9.25 4.49
CA ILE A 28 -19.74 9.72 4.81
C ILE A 28 -19.82 11.22 5.08
N SER A 29 -19.42 11.65 6.28
CA SER A 29 -19.34 13.06 6.65
C SER A 29 -18.20 13.76 5.91
N HIS A 30 -18.27 15.10 5.80
CA HIS A 30 -17.22 15.88 5.15
C HIS A 30 -15.88 15.78 5.91
N GLU A 31 -15.93 15.77 7.24
CA GLU A 31 -14.75 15.64 8.11
C GLU A 31 -14.07 14.28 7.97
N ALA A 32 -14.83 13.18 7.97
CA ALA A 32 -14.29 11.84 7.75
C ALA A 32 -13.63 11.75 6.37
N LEU A 33 -14.29 12.28 5.33
CA LEU A 33 -13.73 12.29 3.98
C LEU A 33 -12.41 13.06 3.90
N PHE A 34 -12.34 14.23 4.54
CA PHE A 34 -11.13 15.04 4.57
C PHE A 34 -9.99 14.35 5.34
N LEU A 35 -10.30 13.78 6.51
CA LEU A 35 -9.33 13.07 7.33
C LEU A 35 -8.79 11.84 6.63
N THR A 36 -9.64 11.03 6.00
CA THR A 36 -9.22 9.89 5.17
C THR A 36 -8.34 10.34 4.00
N GLY A 37 -8.65 11.47 3.38
CA GLY A 37 -7.80 12.04 2.33
C GLY A 37 -6.39 12.35 2.85
N LYS A 38 -6.29 13.04 3.99
CA LYS A 38 -4.99 13.36 4.60
C LYS A 38 -4.24 12.12 5.12
N ALA A 39 -4.95 11.16 5.70
CA ALA A 39 -4.36 9.90 6.11
C ALA A 39 -3.80 9.12 4.92
N THR A 40 -4.51 9.10 3.78
CA THR A 40 -4.03 8.45 2.55
C THR A 40 -2.78 9.11 2.00
N GLU A 41 -2.69 10.45 2.03
CA GLU A 41 -1.48 11.17 1.62
C GLU A 41 -0.26 10.78 2.47
N LEU A 42 -0.43 10.82 3.79
CA LEU A 42 0.62 10.44 4.73
C LEU A 42 1.00 8.96 4.59
N PHE A 43 0.01 8.10 4.34
CA PHE A 43 0.23 6.68 4.11
C PHE A 43 1.13 6.44 2.89
N VAL A 44 0.84 7.07 1.75
CA VAL A 44 1.63 6.92 0.52
C VAL A 44 3.07 7.43 0.73
N GLN A 45 3.23 8.59 1.38
CA GLN A 45 4.54 9.13 1.71
C GLN A 45 5.33 8.20 2.63
N ASN A 46 4.68 7.72 3.70
CA ASN A 46 5.28 6.79 4.64
C ASN A 46 5.71 5.50 3.96
N LEU A 47 4.82 4.88 3.16
CA LEU A 47 5.11 3.64 2.44
C LEU A 47 6.33 3.79 1.50
N ALA A 48 6.41 4.91 0.76
CA ALA A 48 7.55 5.18 -0.09
C ALA A 48 8.85 5.38 0.71
N GLN A 49 8.78 6.13 1.81
CA GLN A 49 9.93 6.44 2.66
C GLN A 49 10.48 5.19 3.34
N VAL A 50 9.63 4.39 4.00
CA VAL A 50 10.07 3.16 4.69
C VAL A 50 10.63 2.13 3.72
N SER A 51 10.14 2.11 2.49
CA SER A 51 10.64 1.20 1.45
C SER A 51 12.00 1.65 0.92
N LEU A 52 12.24 2.95 0.79
CA LEU A 52 13.52 3.50 0.39
C LEU A 52 14.58 3.39 1.50
N ASP A 53 14.21 3.68 2.75
CA ASP A 53 15.13 3.74 3.90
C ASP A 53 15.75 2.40 4.31
N ARG A 54 15.26 1.28 3.76
CA ARG A 54 15.87 -0.04 3.97
C ARG A 54 17.28 -0.12 3.39
N ASP A 55 17.59 0.65 2.35
CA ASP A 55 18.91 0.71 1.74
C ASP A 55 19.38 2.17 1.66
N LYS A 56 20.29 2.53 2.57
CA LYS A 56 20.76 3.91 2.77
C LYS A 56 21.48 4.49 1.54
N ASP A 57 22.02 3.64 0.68
CA ASP A 57 22.75 4.07 -0.52
C ASP A 57 21.83 4.19 -1.75
N LYS A 58 20.59 3.70 -1.62
CA LYS A 58 19.63 3.65 -2.72
C LYS A 58 18.91 4.99 -2.89
N LYS A 59 18.90 5.47 -4.14
CA LYS A 59 18.27 6.75 -4.53
C LYS A 59 16.96 6.59 -5.29
N HIS A 60 16.60 5.36 -5.65
CA HIS A 60 15.43 5.05 -6.46
C HIS A 60 14.66 3.88 -5.85
N LEU A 61 13.36 4.06 -5.68
CA LEU A 61 12.48 3.02 -5.19
C LEU A 61 12.17 2.01 -6.29
N GLN A 62 12.32 0.72 -5.99
CA GLN A 62 11.98 -0.38 -6.87
C GLN A 62 10.85 -1.23 -6.27
N TYR A 63 10.19 -2.04 -7.10
CA TYR A 63 9.11 -2.90 -6.66
C TYR A 63 9.54 -3.88 -5.54
N GLY A 64 10.75 -4.43 -5.64
CA GLY A 64 11.29 -5.36 -4.63
C GLY A 64 11.35 -4.75 -3.23
N ASP A 65 11.63 -3.44 -3.14
CA ASP A 65 11.69 -2.73 -1.87
C ASP A 65 10.29 -2.64 -1.22
N LEU A 66 9.28 -2.32 -2.04
CA LEU A 66 7.88 -2.27 -1.61
C LEU A 66 7.38 -3.65 -1.18
N SER A 67 7.60 -4.67 -2.00
CA SER A 67 7.16 -6.03 -1.67
C SER A 67 7.85 -6.52 -0.40
N GLU A 68 9.12 -6.19 -0.20
CA GLU A 68 9.83 -6.61 1.00
C GLU A 68 9.27 -5.96 2.26
N VAL A 69 9.01 -4.65 2.25
CA VAL A 69 8.39 -3.97 3.40
C VAL A 69 6.99 -4.50 3.68
N VAL A 70 6.16 -4.67 2.65
CA VAL A 70 4.80 -5.18 2.80
C VAL A 70 4.76 -6.60 3.40
N ASN A 71 5.71 -7.46 3.01
CA ASN A 71 5.76 -8.84 3.47
C ASN A 71 6.53 -9.01 4.81
N THR A 72 7.10 -7.94 5.38
CA THR A 72 7.83 -7.99 6.66
C THR A 72 7.23 -7.11 7.75
N ASN A 73 6.20 -6.31 7.44
CA ASN A 73 5.56 -5.40 8.38
C ASN A 73 4.09 -5.76 8.55
N ASP A 74 3.72 -6.20 9.76
CA ASP A 74 2.35 -6.60 10.11
C ASP A 74 1.31 -5.48 9.87
N VAL A 75 1.68 -4.22 10.05
CA VAL A 75 0.79 -3.07 9.80
C VAL A 75 0.42 -2.96 8.31
N LEU A 76 1.27 -3.49 7.42
CA LEU A 76 1.08 -3.48 5.98
C LEU A 76 0.57 -4.82 5.43
N GLN A 77 0.18 -5.76 6.31
CA GLN A 77 -0.30 -7.08 5.90
C GLN A 77 -1.46 -7.00 4.89
N PHE A 78 -2.32 -6.00 5.02
CA PHE A 78 -3.45 -5.78 4.10
C PHE A 78 -3.03 -5.52 2.63
N LEU A 79 -1.75 -5.28 2.36
CA LEU A 79 -1.19 -5.11 1.02
C LEU A 79 -0.52 -6.36 0.45
N GLN A 80 -0.36 -7.46 1.20
CA GLN A 80 0.41 -8.62 0.75
C GLN A 80 -0.13 -9.23 -0.54
N ASP A 81 -1.46 -9.33 -0.65
CA ASP A 81 -2.12 -9.85 -1.86
C ASP A 81 -2.04 -8.90 -3.06
N ILE A 82 -1.79 -7.61 -2.80
CA ILE A 82 -1.72 -6.56 -3.83
C ILE A 82 -0.27 -6.32 -4.28
N ILE A 83 0.70 -6.49 -3.37
CA ILE A 83 2.13 -6.28 -3.59
C ILE A 83 2.91 -7.52 -3.12
N PRO A 84 2.72 -8.68 -3.79
CA PRO A 84 3.39 -9.92 -3.41
C PRO A 84 4.89 -9.87 -3.73
N ARG A 85 5.68 -10.72 -3.05
CA ARG A 85 7.05 -11.01 -3.50
C ARG A 85 6.99 -11.76 -4.82
N LYS A 86 7.85 -11.37 -5.76
CA LYS A 86 7.97 -12.08 -7.05
C LYS A 86 8.78 -13.35 -6.84
N ILE A 87 8.25 -14.47 -7.33
CA ILE A 87 8.92 -15.76 -7.45
C ILE A 87 9.05 -16.13 -8.92
N LYS A 88 10.10 -16.87 -9.29
CA LYS A 88 10.19 -17.39 -10.66
C LYS A 88 9.21 -18.53 -10.85
N ALA A 89 8.76 -18.74 -12.09
CA ALA A 89 7.90 -19.87 -12.43
C ALA A 89 8.55 -21.22 -12.08
N GLN A 90 9.86 -21.36 -12.29
CA GLN A 90 10.60 -22.57 -11.90
C GLN A 90 10.55 -22.78 -10.38
N GLU A 91 10.91 -21.75 -9.59
CA GLU A 91 10.86 -21.81 -8.13
C GLU A 91 9.44 -22.15 -7.62
N PHE A 92 8.40 -21.65 -8.28
CA PHE A 92 7.02 -21.99 -7.93
C PHE A 92 6.68 -23.45 -8.25
N LEU A 93 7.13 -23.98 -9.39
CA LEU A 93 6.92 -25.38 -9.75
C LEU A 93 7.63 -26.31 -8.76
N ASP A 94 8.87 -26.00 -8.40
CA ASP A 94 9.63 -26.76 -7.41
C ASP A 94 8.91 -26.78 -6.05
N MET A 95 8.38 -25.63 -5.59
CA MET A 95 7.59 -25.56 -4.35
C MET A 95 6.30 -26.40 -4.42
N MET A 96 5.64 -26.47 -5.58
CA MET A 96 4.43 -27.29 -5.73
C MET A 96 4.75 -28.78 -5.75
N GLU A 97 5.87 -29.20 -6.33
CA GLU A 97 6.32 -30.60 -6.31
C GLU A 97 6.65 -31.04 -4.88
N ASP A 98 7.36 -30.21 -4.10
CA ASP A 98 7.67 -30.47 -2.70
C ASP A 98 6.38 -30.59 -1.84
N ASP A 99 5.41 -29.69 -2.02
CA ASP A 99 4.12 -29.73 -1.31
C ASP A 99 3.31 -31.00 -1.65
N GLU A 100 3.39 -31.51 -2.88
CA GLU A 100 2.73 -32.75 -3.31
C GLU A 100 3.42 -34.00 -2.73
N GLU A 101 4.74 -33.99 -2.56
CA GLU A 101 5.50 -35.09 -1.93
C GLU A 101 5.27 -35.18 -0.40
N GLU A 102 4.89 -34.08 0.25
CA GLU A 102 4.58 -34.04 1.70
C GLU A 102 3.15 -34.47 2.06
N THR A 103 2.24 -34.62 1.08
CA THR A 103 0.82 -35.04 1.27
C THR A 103 0.54 -36.52 1.01
#